data_AF-A0A2G9PDW0-F1
#
_entry.id   AF-A0A2G9PDW0-F1
#
_cell.length_a   1.000
_cell.length_b   1.000
_cell.length_c   1.000
_cell.angle_alpha   90.00
_cell.angle_beta   90.00
_cell.angle_gamma   90.00
#
_symmetry.space_group_name_H-M   'P 1'
#
loop_
_entity.id
_entity.type
_entity.pdbx_description
1 polymer ?
#
loop_
_entity_poly.entity_id
_entity_poly.type
_entity_poly.pdbx_seq_one_letter_code
_entity_poly.pdbx_strand_id
1 'polypeptide(L)'
;MKKLIKEIENLRNSKIKKEIDMRSKEFEKIGSSGSNEIFKELCFCLMTANFSAQGGIKIQKEIGNEFLTLNEKKLSQKLTSLGHRFPNTRAKYIVESRSKKDDLIALLIKIQDDLILREWVVKNIKGLGMKEASHFLRNIGYKNLAIIDFHIIDLLVRYGLIEKPRNKSLTPKRYLEIENALKKISKKTGLHLGELDLYLWYLETGKILK
;
A
#
# COMPACT_ATOMS: atom_id res chain seq x y z
N MET A 1 0.57 -19.47 14.70
CA MET A 1 1.05 -19.65 13.30
C MET A 1 0.34 -20.76 12.51
N LYS A 2 0.35 -22.03 12.94
CA LYS A 2 -0.28 -23.15 12.18
C LYS A 2 -1.74 -22.89 11.81
N LYS A 3 -2.54 -22.34 12.74
CA LYS A 3 -3.95 -21.97 12.52
C LYS A 3 -4.12 -20.96 11.37
N LEU A 4 -3.37 -19.85 11.40
CA LEU A 4 -3.41 -18.82 10.35
C LEU A 4 -3.04 -19.40 8.98
N ILE A 5 -1.99 -20.22 8.90
CA ILE A 5 -1.59 -20.86 7.65
C ILE A 5 -2.73 -21.74 7.11
N LYS A 6 -3.37 -22.55 7.96
CA LYS A 6 -4.50 -23.37 7.54
C LYS A 6 -5.65 -22.54 6.96
N GLU A 7 -5.96 -21.39 7.57
CA GLU A 7 -6.99 -20.49 7.06
C GLU A 7 -6.61 -19.84 5.72
N ILE A 8 -5.34 -19.45 5.55
CA ILE A 8 -4.82 -18.97 4.25
C ILE A 8 -4.95 -20.07 3.18
N GLU A 9 -4.54 -21.31 3.48
CA GLU A 9 -4.65 -22.43 2.53
C GLU A 9 -6.11 -22.74 2.17
N ASN A 10 -7.04 -22.63 3.12
CA ASN A 10 -8.46 -22.76 2.81
C ASN A 10 -8.95 -21.68 1.84
N LEU A 11 -8.51 -20.43 2.01
CA LEU A 11 -8.85 -19.34 1.09
C LEU A 11 -8.23 -19.55 -0.29
N ARG A 12 -7.00 -20.03 -0.37
CA ARG A 12 -6.31 -20.38 -1.62
C ARG A 12 -7.05 -21.46 -2.40
N ASN A 13 -7.72 -22.37 -1.71
CA ASN A 13 -8.54 -23.44 -2.32
C ASN A 13 -10.00 -23.01 -2.55
N SER A 14 -10.30 -21.71 -2.47
CA SER A 14 -11.65 -21.16 -2.67
C SER A 14 -11.70 -20.19 -3.85
N LYS A 15 -12.90 -19.67 -4.14
CA LYS A 15 -13.10 -18.62 -5.17
C LYS A 15 -12.28 -17.35 -4.91
N ILE A 16 -11.91 -17.09 -3.64
CA ILE A 16 -11.13 -15.92 -3.23
C ILE A 16 -9.77 -15.86 -3.91
N LYS A 17 -9.15 -17.02 -4.19
CA LYS A 17 -7.89 -17.07 -4.96
C LYS A 17 -8.01 -16.34 -6.30
N LYS A 18 -9.10 -16.58 -7.04
CA LYS A 18 -9.30 -15.96 -8.36
C LYS A 18 -9.41 -14.44 -8.25
N GLU A 19 -10.11 -13.95 -7.21
CA GLU A 19 -10.25 -12.51 -6.96
C GLU A 19 -8.92 -11.85 -6.60
N ILE A 20 -8.10 -12.52 -5.76
CA ILE A 20 -6.75 -12.07 -5.40
C ILE A 20 -5.79 -12.11 -6.60
N ASP A 21 -5.84 -13.16 -7.42
CA ASP A 21 -5.04 -13.26 -8.65
C ASP A 21 -5.38 -12.13 -9.63
N MET A 22 -6.68 -11.82 -9.80
CA MET A 22 -7.13 -10.71 -10.65
C MET A 22 -6.63 -9.36 -10.11
N ARG A 23 -6.77 -9.12 -8.80
CA ARG A 23 -6.26 -7.90 -8.16
C ARG A 23 -4.74 -7.76 -8.30
N SER A 24 -4.01 -8.86 -8.19
CA SER A 24 -2.55 -8.87 -8.38
C SER A 24 -2.16 -8.48 -9.81
N LYS A 25 -2.89 -8.98 -10.83
CA LYS A 25 -2.69 -8.58 -12.23
C LYS A 25 -3.02 -7.11 -12.49
N GLU A 26 -4.03 -6.56 -11.80
CA GLU A 26 -4.34 -5.12 -11.87
C GLU A 26 -3.15 -4.27 -11.40
N PHE A 27 -2.45 -4.68 -10.34
CA PHE A 27 -1.25 -3.98 -9.86
C PHE A 27 -0.10 -4.01 -10.86
N GLU A 28 0.20 -5.18 -11.43
CA GLU A 28 1.22 -5.33 -12.47
C GLU A 28 0.89 -4.48 -13.71
N LYS A 29 -0.41 -4.39 -14.06
CA LYS A 29 -0.87 -3.53 -15.14
C LYS A 29 -0.61 -2.05 -14.83
N ILE A 30 -0.87 -1.58 -13.61
CA ILE A 30 -0.58 -0.18 -13.23
C ILE A 30 0.92 0.12 -13.39
N GLY A 31 1.79 -0.77 -12.90
CA GLY A 31 3.25 -0.62 -13.02
C GLY A 31 3.77 -0.57 -14.46
N SER A 32 3.02 -1.14 -15.42
CA SER A 32 3.36 -1.14 -16.85
C SER A 32 2.60 -0.10 -17.68
N SER A 33 1.65 0.64 -17.10
CA SER A 33 0.78 1.60 -17.82
C SER A 33 1.38 3.01 -17.99
N GLY A 34 2.63 3.21 -17.55
CA GLY A 34 3.38 4.45 -17.76
C GLY A 34 3.40 5.40 -16.55
N SER A 35 4.19 6.46 -16.67
CA SER A 35 4.57 7.34 -15.55
C SER A 35 3.39 8.04 -14.88
N ASN A 36 2.35 8.40 -15.65
CA ASN A 36 1.16 9.06 -15.14
C ASN A 36 0.32 8.13 -14.27
N GLU A 37 0.14 6.86 -14.66
CA GLU A 37 -0.63 5.89 -13.88
C GLU A 37 0.07 5.55 -12.57
N ILE A 38 1.39 5.31 -12.62
CA ILE A 38 2.22 5.11 -11.43
C ILE A 38 2.11 6.31 -10.49
N PHE A 39 2.18 7.54 -11.00
CA PHE A 39 2.05 8.72 -10.16
C PHE A 39 0.65 8.88 -9.55
N LYS A 40 -0.42 8.54 -10.28
CA LYS A 40 -1.78 8.52 -9.72
C LYS A 40 -1.93 7.46 -8.62
N GLU A 41 -1.18 6.36 -8.70
CA GLU A 41 -1.12 5.37 -7.63
C GLU A 41 -0.36 5.87 -6.39
N LEU A 42 0.73 6.61 -6.60
CA LEU A 42 1.42 7.32 -5.52
C LEU A 42 0.47 8.30 -4.80
N CYS A 43 -0.33 9.04 -5.57
CA CYS A 43 -1.35 9.95 -5.03
C CYS A 43 -2.42 9.20 -4.22
N PHE A 44 -2.85 8.02 -4.68
CA PHE A 44 -3.74 7.16 -3.92
C PHE A 44 -3.18 6.82 -2.54
N CYS A 45 -1.94 6.33 -2.47
CA CYS A 45 -1.29 5.99 -1.19
C CYS A 45 -1.07 7.20 -0.28
N LEU A 46 -0.77 8.38 -0.85
CA LEU A 46 -0.68 9.64 -0.09
C LEU A 46 -2.00 9.97 0.61
N MET A 47 -3.15 9.73 -0.04
CA MET A 47 -4.46 10.03 0.52
C MET A 47 -4.95 8.96 1.50
N THR A 48 -4.67 7.68 1.25
CA THR A 48 -5.14 6.57 2.11
C THR A 48 -4.43 6.49 3.45
N ALA A 49 -3.32 7.20 3.63
CA ALA A 49 -2.67 7.38 4.92
C ALA A 49 -3.66 7.98 5.94
N ASN A 50 -4.06 7.17 6.93
CA ASN A 50 -5.13 7.48 7.90
C ASN A 50 -6.45 7.84 7.22
N PHE A 51 -6.84 7.13 6.16
CA PHE A 51 -8.13 7.26 5.50
C PHE A 51 -8.61 5.89 4.99
N SER A 52 -9.90 5.76 4.68
CA SER A 52 -10.42 4.46 4.22
C SER A 52 -9.96 4.17 2.79
N ALA A 53 -9.63 2.90 2.49
CA ALA A 53 -9.30 2.48 1.14
C ALA A 53 -10.45 2.77 0.16
N GLN A 54 -11.71 2.55 0.57
CA GLN A 54 -12.89 2.87 -0.24
C GLN A 54 -12.99 4.37 -0.57
N GLY A 55 -12.75 5.24 0.42
CA GLY A 55 -12.71 6.69 0.20
C GLY A 55 -11.58 7.09 -0.74
N GLY A 56 -10.40 6.49 -0.57
CA GLY A 56 -9.25 6.70 -1.47
C GLY A 56 -9.57 6.31 -2.92
N ILE A 57 -10.23 5.16 -3.14
CA ILE A 57 -10.65 4.69 -4.47
C ILE A 57 -11.64 5.68 -5.10
N LYS A 58 -12.64 6.12 -4.34
CA LYS A 58 -13.60 7.14 -4.80
C LYS A 58 -12.88 8.41 -5.24
N ILE A 59 -11.99 8.95 -4.39
CA ILE A 59 -11.25 10.16 -4.70
C ILE A 59 -10.35 9.96 -5.92
N GLN A 60 -9.65 8.83 -6.01
CA GLN A 60 -8.76 8.54 -7.13
C GLN A 60 -9.53 8.56 -8.46
N LYS A 61 -10.72 7.96 -8.48
CA LYS A 61 -11.61 7.93 -9.65
C LYS A 61 -12.11 9.33 -10.04
N GLU A 62 -12.53 10.13 -9.07
CA GLU A 62 -13.11 11.47 -9.31
C GLU A 62 -12.06 12.52 -9.71
N ILE A 63 -10.83 12.41 -9.22
CA ILE A 63 -9.75 13.35 -9.55
C ILE A 63 -8.99 12.89 -10.81
N GLY A 64 -8.60 11.63 -10.91
CA GLY A 64 -7.91 11.10 -12.10
C GLY A 64 -6.67 11.93 -12.49
N ASN A 65 -6.62 12.40 -13.75
CA ASN A 65 -5.47 13.13 -14.29
C ASN A 65 -5.27 14.51 -13.65
N GLU A 66 -6.26 15.04 -12.94
CA GLU A 66 -6.13 16.32 -12.24
C GLU A 66 -5.13 16.28 -11.07
N PHE A 67 -4.73 15.09 -10.59
CA PHE A 67 -3.59 14.95 -9.68
C PHE A 67 -2.29 15.48 -10.28
N LEU A 68 -2.17 15.50 -11.61
CA LEU A 68 -0.98 15.97 -12.31
C LEU A 68 -0.97 17.49 -12.51
N THR A 69 -2.16 18.11 -12.61
CA THR A 69 -2.28 19.47 -13.15
C THR A 69 -2.85 20.50 -12.17
N LEU A 70 -3.76 20.12 -11.26
CA LEU A 70 -4.39 21.09 -10.37
C LEU A 70 -3.37 21.74 -9.42
N ASN A 71 -3.44 23.04 -9.22
CA ASN A 71 -2.67 23.69 -8.17
C ASN A 71 -3.15 23.25 -6.77
N GLU A 72 -2.32 23.51 -5.76
CA GLU A 72 -2.57 23.05 -4.38
C GLU A 72 -3.94 23.51 -3.84
N LYS A 73 -4.33 24.76 -4.08
CA LYS A 73 -5.60 25.32 -3.63
C LYS A 73 -6.80 24.58 -4.24
N LYS A 74 -6.82 24.41 -5.56
CA LYS A 74 -7.92 23.71 -6.26
C LYS A 74 -7.97 22.22 -5.89
N LEU A 75 -6.80 21.58 -5.76
CA LEU A 75 -6.74 20.19 -5.33
C LEU A 75 -7.27 20.01 -3.91
N SER A 76 -6.92 20.91 -2.97
CA SER A 76 -7.45 20.88 -1.60
C SER A 76 -8.97 21.06 -1.58
N GLN A 77 -9.51 21.99 -2.34
CA GLN A 77 -10.96 22.19 -2.46
C GLN A 77 -11.66 20.93 -2.98
N LYS A 78 -11.10 20.27 -4.00
CA LYS A 78 -11.65 19.02 -4.53
C LYS A 78 -11.54 17.86 -3.53
N LEU A 79 -10.44 17.75 -2.78
CA LEU A 79 -10.32 16.77 -1.71
C LEU A 79 -11.34 17.02 -0.58
N THR A 80 -11.63 18.29 -0.28
CA THR A 80 -12.63 18.69 0.72
C THR A 80 -14.03 18.27 0.27
N SER A 81 -14.43 18.61 -0.96
CA SER A 81 -15.76 18.26 -1.48
C SER A 81 -15.97 16.75 -1.60
N LEU A 82 -14.90 15.98 -1.77
CA LEU A 82 -14.93 14.52 -1.79
C LEU A 82 -14.83 13.88 -0.40
N GLY A 83 -14.77 14.68 0.67
CA GLY A 83 -14.85 14.22 2.06
C GLY A 83 -13.53 13.76 2.68
N HIS A 84 -12.37 14.17 2.15
CA HIS A 84 -11.09 13.86 2.77
C HIS A 84 -10.90 14.65 4.07
N ARG A 85 -10.46 13.98 5.14
CA ARG A 85 -10.28 14.59 6.48
C ARG A 85 -9.07 15.55 6.62
N PHE A 86 -8.19 15.60 5.62
CA PHE A 86 -6.91 16.32 5.68
C PHE A 86 -6.57 16.96 4.32
N PRO A 87 -7.50 17.70 3.71
CA PRO A 87 -7.42 18.07 2.30
C PRO A 87 -6.21 18.96 1.99
N ASN A 88 -5.91 19.93 2.87
CA ASN A 88 -4.78 20.86 2.70
C ASN A 88 -3.44 20.12 2.70
N THR A 89 -3.19 19.30 3.73
CA THR A 89 -1.93 18.55 3.86
C THR A 89 -1.73 17.57 2.70
N ARG A 90 -2.79 16.86 2.29
CA ARG A 90 -2.70 15.92 1.17
C ARG A 90 -2.48 16.61 -0.17
N ALA A 91 -3.18 17.72 -0.42
CA ALA A 91 -2.96 18.51 -1.62
C ALA A 91 -1.51 18.99 -1.72
N LYS A 92 -0.97 19.55 -0.63
CA LYS A 92 0.42 19.99 -0.54
C LYS A 92 1.40 18.86 -0.88
N TYR A 93 1.26 17.70 -0.24
CA TYR A 93 2.14 16.55 -0.50
C TYR A 93 2.05 16.04 -1.94
N ILE A 94 0.85 15.98 -2.52
CA ILE A 94 0.67 15.58 -3.91
C ILE A 94 1.38 16.55 -4.86
N VAL A 95 1.18 17.86 -4.68
CA VAL A 95 1.79 18.89 -5.53
C VAL A 95 3.31 18.86 -5.41
N GLU A 96 3.86 18.80 -4.19
CA GLU A 96 5.31 18.71 -3.96
C GLU A 96 5.91 17.44 -4.63
N SER A 97 5.18 16.32 -4.57
CA SER A 97 5.65 15.04 -5.12
C SER A 97 5.78 15.03 -6.64
N ARG A 98 5.13 15.94 -7.37
CA ARG A 98 5.24 16.03 -8.84
C ARG A 98 6.68 16.26 -9.29
N SER A 99 7.44 17.04 -8.52
CA SER A 99 8.86 17.30 -8.79
C SER A 99 9.76 16.06 -8.68
N LYS A 100 9.27 14.99 -8.03
CA LYS A 100 9.99 13.72 -7.81
C LYS A 100 9.53 12.62 -8.76
N LYS A 101 8.58 12.91 -9.65
CA LYS A 101 7.98 11.91 -10.54
C LYS A 101 9.03 11.31 -11.47
N ASP A 102 9.81 12.13 -12.16
CA ASP A 102 10.77 11.61 -13.15
C ASP A 102 11.90 10.83 -12.47
N ASP A 103 12.41 11.31 -11.33
CA ASP A 103 13.38 10.59 -10.50
C ASP A 103 12.84 9.22 -10.05
N LEU A 104 11.58 9.17 -9.61
CA LEU A 104 10.92 7.93 -9.20
C LEU A 104 10.85 6.94 -10.37
N ILE A 105 10.41 7.38 -11.55
CA ILE A 105 10.31 6.50 -12.72
C ILE A 105 11.68 5.99 -13.16
N ALA A 106 12.68 6.86 -13.20
CA ALA A 106 14.06 6.47 -13.52
C ALA A 106 14.59 5.41 -12.54
N LEU A 107 14.28 5.56 -11.24
CA LEU A 107 14.65 4.60 -10.22
C LEU A 107 13.95 3.25 -10.40
N LEU A 108 12.63 3.25 -10.66
CA LEU A 108 11.85 2.03 -10.88
C LEU A 108 12.36 1.21 -12.08
N ILE A 109 12.88 1.87 -13.12
CA ILE A 109 13.49 1.21 -14.28
C ILE A 109 14.86 0.60 -13.91
N LYS A 110 15.66 1.32 -13.13
CA LYS A 110 17.05 0.96 -12.84
C LYS A 110 17.21 -0.07 -11.73
N ILE A 111 16.37 -0.01 -10.70
CA ILE A 111 16.52 -0.78 -9.46
C ILE A 111 15.48 -1.88 -9.38
N GLN A 112 15.96 -3.11 -9.21
CA GLN A 112 15.12 -4.31 -9.05
C GLN A 112 14.89 -4.69 -7.58
N ASP A 113 15.55 -4.01 -6.64
CA ASP A 113 15.43 -4.30 -5.21
C ASP A 113 14.30 -3.48 -4.57
N ASP A 114 13.20 -4.15 -4.23
CA ASP A 114 12.04 -3.55 -3.57
C ASP A 114 12.41 -2.79 -2.27
N LEU A 115 13.41 -3.25 -1.51
CA LEU A 115 13.82 -2.60 -0.26
C LEU A 115 14.46 -1.24 -0.53
N ILE A 116 15.36 -1.18 -1.51
CA ILE A 116 16.02 0.07 -1.92
C ILE A 116 14.97 1.05 -2.47
N LEU A 117 14.02 0.55 -3.27
CA LEU A 117 12.92 1.35 -3.78
C LEU A 117 12.08 1.93 -2.63
N ARG A 118 11.73 1.11 -1.63
CA ARG A 118 10.97 1.58 -0.46
C ARG A 118 11.71 2.66 0.30
N GLU A 119 12.99 2.45 0.58
CA GLU A 119 13.82 3.42 1.30
C GLU A 119 13.89 4.76 0.56
N TRP A 120 14.03 4.72 -0.76
CA TRP A 120 14.00 5.92 -1.58
C TRP A 120 12.66 6.65 -1.49
N VAL A 121 11.53 5.93 -1.59
CA VAL A 121 10.19 6.53 -1.50
C VAL A 121 9.99 7.19 -0.13
N VAL A 122 10.32 6.49 0.96
CA VAL A 122 10.20 7.02 2.34
C VAL A 122 11.05 8.28 2.53
N LYS A 123 12.25 8.32 1.94
CA LYS A 123 13.17 9.46 2.07
C LYS A 123 12.74 10.67 1.24
N ASN A 124 12.20 10.45 0.04
CA ASN A 124 12.02 11.52 -0.95
C ASN A 124 10.57 11.99 -1.12
N ILE A 125 9.58 11.18 -0.74
CA ILE A 125 8.16 11.51 -0.90
C ILE A 125 7.54 11.84 0.46
N LYS A 126 7.32 13.14 0.72
CA LYS A 126 6.71 13.58 1.98
C LYS A 126 5.30 13.01 2.14
N GLY A 127 5.01 12.52 3.33
CA GLY A 127 3.70 11.96 3.67
C GLY A 127 3.58 10.45 3.48
N LEU A 128 4.63 9.78 2.97
CA LEU A 128 4.71 8.31 2.92
C LEU A 128 5.71 7.78 3.95
N GLY A 129 5.23 6.97 4.88
CA GLY A 129 6.07 6.17 5.78
C GLY A 129 6.36 4.79 5.20
N MET A 130 6.96 3.91 6.01
CA MET A 130 7.26 2.53 5.62
C MET A 130 6.04 1.78 5.07
N LYS A 131 4.88 1.95 5.74
CA LYS A 131 3.63 1.31 5.33
C LYS A 131 3.15 1.82 3.99
N GLU A 132 3.02 3.14 3.85
CA GLU A 132 2.50 3.73 2.62
C GLU A 132 3.44 3.54 1.42
N ALA A 133 4.76 3.51 1.65
CA ALA A 133 5.74 3.21 0.61
C ALA A 133 5.66 1.74 0.17
N SER A 134 5.60 0.79 1.10
CA SER A 134 5.31 -0.62 0.78
C SER A 134 3.99 -0.77 0.02
N HIS A 135 2.96 -0.03 0.44
CA HIS A 135 1.63 -0.06 -0.17
C HIS A 135 1.65 0.41 -1.62
N PHE A 136 2.29 1.56 -1.86
CA PHE A 136 2.49 2.09 -3.20
C PHE A 136 3.22 1.10 -4.11
N LEU A 137 4.35 0.56 -3.65
CA LEU A 137 5.14 -0.39 -4.44
C LEU A 137 4.36 -1.67 -4.74
N ARG A 138 3.60 -2.20 -3.77
CA ARG A 138 2.72 -3.35 -4.02
C ARG A 138 1.69 -3.06 -5.10
N ASN A 139 1.07 -1.88 -5.04
CA ASN A 139 0.01 -1.51 -5.97
C ASN A 139 0.49 -1.23 -7.40
N ILE A 140 1.79 -1.16 -7.63
CA ILE A 140 2.39 -1.12 -8.97
C ILE A 140 3.10 -2.43 -9.35
N GLY A 141 2.90 -3.51 -8.57
CA GLY A 141 3.31 -4.87 -8.93
C GLY A 141 4.52 -5.44 -8.19
N TYR A 142 5.16 -4.69 -7.29
CA TYR A 142 6.25 -5.23 -6.45
C TYR A 142 5.69 -6.18 -5.38
N LYS A 143 6.42 -7.26 -5.07
CA LYS A 143 5.86 -8.39 -4.33
C LYS A 143 6.57 -8.68 -3.00
N ASN A 144 7.73 -8.08 -2.74
CA ASN A 144 8.62 -8.48 -1.65
C ASN A 144 8.53 -7.59 -0.40
N LEU A 145 7.50 -6.74 -0.31
CA LEU A 145 7.31 -5.82 0.81
C LEU A 145 6.00 -6.13 1.54
N ALA A 146 6.04 -6.07 2.87
CA ALA A 146 4.83 -6.17 3.68
C ALA A 146 4.21 -4.78 3.85
N ILE A 147 2.87 -4.74 3.85
CA ILE A 147 2.08 -3.57 4.23
C ILE A 147 1.58 -3.83 5.65
N ILE A 148 2.05 -3.05 6.61
CA ILE A 148 1.77 -3.30 8.03
C ILE A 148 0.91 -2.15 8.57
N ASP A 149 -0.40 -2.28 8.38
CA ASP A 149 -1.41 -1.40 8.96
C ASP A 149 -1.93 -1.93 10.30
N PHE A 150 -2.90 -1.25 10.90
CA PHE A 150 -3.47 -1.68 12.18
C PHE A 150 -4.28 -2.98 12.07
N HIS A 151 -4.89 -3.27 10.91
CA HIS A 151 -5.61 -4.51 10.65
C HIS A 151 -4.66 -5.71 10.65
N ILE A 152 -3.53 -5.59 9.95
CA ILE A 152 -2.48 -6.63 9.94
C ILE A 152 -1.90 -6.80 11.34
N ILE A 153 -1.64 -5.71 12.08
CA ILE A 153 -1.16 -5.80 13.45
C ILE A 153 -2.16 -6.55 14.35
N ASP A 154 -3.43 -6.13 14.36
CA ASP A 154 -4.46 -6.74 15.21
C ASP A 154 -4.67 -8.22 14.85
N LEU A 155 -4.61 -8.57 13.55
CA LEU A 155 -4.63 -9.97 13.11
C LEU A 155 -3.42 -10.74 13.65
N LEU A 156 -2.20 -10.25 13.46
CA LEU A 156 -1.00 -10.95 13.93
C LEU A 156 -0.98 -11.12 15.45
N VAL A 157 -1.48 -10.13 16.20
CA VAL A 157 -1.68 -10.21 17.67
C VAL A 157 -2.71 -11.30 18.00
N ARG A 158 -3.85 -11.35 17.31
CA ARG A 158 -4.89 -12.37 17.51
C ARG A 158 -4.39 -13.80 17.34
N TYR A 159 -3.46 -14.03 16.40
CA TYR A 159 -2.84 -15.34 16.19
C TYR A 159 -1.60 -15.59 17.07
N GLY A 160 -1.29 -14.70 18.01
CA GLY A 160 -0.15 -14.80 18.93
C GLY A 160 1.21 -14.78 18.23
N LEU A 161 1.31 -14.05 17.11
CA LEU A 161 2.54 -13.99 16.30
C LEU A 161 3.46 -12.83 16.67
N ILE A 162 2.88 -11.75 17.19
CA ILE A 162 3.59 -10.57 17.68
C ILE A 162 2.90 -10.07 18.94
N GLU A 163 3.65 -9.34 19.76
CA GLU A 163 3.07 -8.51 20.82
C GLU A 163 2.53 -7.20 20.24
N LYS A 164 1.40 -6.74 20.81
CA LYS A 164 0.78 -5.48 20.40
C LYS A 164 1.76 -4.31 20.62
N PRO A 165 2.09 -3.53 19.57
CA PRO A 165 2.96 -2.37 19.72
C PRO A 165 2.40 -1.38 20.74
N ARG A 166 3.27 -0.81 21.59
CA ARG A 166 2.88 0.17 22.61
C ARG A 166 2.44 1.51 22.00
N ASN A 167 3.08 1.91 20.89
CA ASN A 167 2.81 3.16 20.19
C ASN A 167 1.95 2.90 18.95
N LYS A 168 1.09 3.87 18.61
CA LYS A 168 0.27 3.82 17.38
C LYS A 168 1.13 3.82 16.12
N SER A 169 2.25 4.54 16.13
CA SER A 169 3.22 4.56 15.02
C SER A 169 4.36 3.58 15.26
N LEU A 170 4.73 2.83 14.23
CA LEU A 170 5.87 1.91 14.26
C LEU A 170 7.17 2.66 13.96
N THR A 171 8.23 2.34 14.71
CA THR A 171 9.59 2.70 14.31
C THR A 171 10.02 1.83 13.12
N PRO A 172 10.99 2.26 12.29
CA PRO A 172 11.50 1.43 11.19
C PRO A 172 11.99 0.06 11.67
N LYS A 173 12.68 0.00 12.81
CA LYS A 173 13.11 -1.25 13.43
C LYS A 173 11.93 -2.17 13.73
N ARG A 174 10.88 -1.66 14.38
CA ARG A 174 9.70 -2.47 14.71
C ARG A 174 8.93 -2.90 13.46
N TYR A 175 8.87 -2.05 12.44
CA TYR A 175 8.27 -2.39 11.14
C TYR A 175 8.98 -3.61 10.52
N LEU A 176 10.31 -3.60 10.48
CA LEU A 176 11.11 -4.70 9.93
C LEU A 176 11.01 -5.99 10.76
N GLU A 177 10.91 -5.89 12.09
CA GLU A 177 10.66 -7.05 12.96
C GLU A 177 9.33 -7.74 12.61
N ILE A 178 8.25 -6.98 12.43
CA ILE A 178 6.94 -7.51 12.06
C ILE A 178 6.97 -8.02 10.61
N GLU A 179 7.62 -7.31 9.69
CA GLU A 179 7.81 -7.77 8.31
C GLU A 179 8.55 -9.12 8.27
N ASN A 180 9.53 -9.33 9.14
CA ASN A 180 10.22 -10.61 9.24
C ASN A 180 9.31 -11.74 9.74
N ALA A 181 8.34 -11.45 10.62
CA ALA A 181 7.33 -12.43 11.01
C ALA A 181 6.43 -12.81 9.81
N LEU A 182 6.03 -11.82 9.01
CA LEU A 182 5.27 -12.04 7.76
C LEU A 182 6.09 -12.81 6.72
N LYS A 183 7.41 -12.55 6.58
CA LYS A 183 8.32 -13.33 5.72
C LYS A 183 8.35 -14.81 6.10
N LYS A 184 8.24 -15.15 7.39
CA LYS A 184 8.15 -16.55 7.83
C LYS A 184 6.84 -17.21 7.39
N ILE A 185 5.72 -16.48 7.37
CA ILE A 185 4.44 -16.98 6.86
C ILE A 185 4.49 -17.14 5.35
N SER A 186 5.02 -16.13 4.64
CA SER A 186 5.26 -16.15 3.20
C SER A 186 6.07 -17.40 2.79
N LYS A 187 7.19 -17.67 3.46
CA LYS A 187 7.99 -18.89 3.19
C LYS A 187 7.23 -20.20 3.40
N LYS A 188 6.31 -20.26 4.38
CA LYS A 188 5.54 -21.48 4.68
C LYS A 188 4.36 -21.70 3.75
N THR A 189 3.80 -20.63 3.19
CA THR A 189 2.65 -20.68 2.26
C THR A 189 3.10 -20.69 0.80
N GLY A 190 4.32 -20.24 0.52
CA GLY A 190 4.82 -20.02 -0.84
C GLY A 190 4.29 -18.74 -1.50
N LEU A 191 3.54 -17.91 -0.77
CA LEU A 191 3.01 -16.63 -1.25
C LEU A 191 4.06 -15.54 -1.11
N HIS A 192 4.16 -14.64 -2.08
CA HIS A 192 4.92 -13.40 -1.90
C HIS A 192 4.22 -12.49 -0.89
N LEU A 193 4.95 -11.53 -0.29
CA LEU A 193 4.40 -10.64 0.74
C LEU A 193 3.25 -9.78 0.23
N GLY A 194 3.34 -9.29 -1.02
CA GLY A 194 2.28 -8.48 -1.62
C GLY A 194 0.97 -9.24 -1.85
N GLU A 195 1.05 -10.55 -2.13
CA GLU A 195 -0.11 -11.43 -2.27
C GLU A 195 -0.63 -11.88 -0.89
N LEU A 196 0.28 -12.24 0.02
CA LEU A 196 -0.05 -12.59 1.41
C LEU A 196 -0.88 -11.49 2.09
N ASP A 197 -0.52 -10.22 1.87
CA ASP A 197 -1.27 -9.08 2.37
C ASP A 197 -2.76 -9.14 2.01
N LEU A 198 -3.10 -9.46 0.75
CA LEU A 198 -4.51 -9.54 0.31
C LEU A 198 -5.28 -10.64 1.04
N TYR A 199 -4.65 -11.80 1.29
CA TYR A 199 -5.26 -12.88 2.08
C TYR A 199 -5.47 -12.47 3.54
N LEU A 200 -4.46 -11.87 4.16
CA LEU A 200 -4.54 -11.43 5.55
C LEU A 200 -5.60 -10.32 5.72
N TRP A 201 -5.65 -9.39 4.78
CA TRP A 201 -6.62 -8.30 4.78
C TRP A 201 -8.05 -8.82 4.55
N TYR A 202 -8.23 -9.82 3.70
CA TYR A 202 -9.51 -10.50 3.53
C TYR A 202 -9.95 -11.24 4.79
N LEU A 203 -9.04 -11.96 5.47
CA LEU A 203 -9.34 -12.61 6.76
C LEU A 203 -9.80 -11.61 7.82
N GLU A 204 -9.25 -10.40 7.80
CA GLU A 204 -9.56 -9.36 8.78
C GLU A 204 -10.83 -8.57 8.46
N THR A 205 -11.12 -8.34 7.18
CA THR A 205 -12.16 -7.37 6.76
C THR A 205 -13.26 -7.95 5.89
N GLY A 206 -13.09 -9.17 5.36
CA GLY A 206 -13.98 -9.81 4.40
C GLY A 206 -14.00 -9.16 3.01
N LYS A 207 -13.04 -8.29 2.70
CA LYS A 207 -12.98 -7.52 1.45
C LYS A 207 -11.64 -7.69 0.75
N ILE A 208 -11.60 -7.47 -0.57
CA ILE A 208 -10.37 -7.42 -1.38
C ILE A 208 -10.30 -6.03 -2.03
N LEU A 209 -9.55 -5.13 -1.40
CA LEU A 209 -9.31 -3.79 -1.91
C LEU A 209 -7.86 -3.67 -2.42
N LYS A 210 -7.31 -2.47 -2.39
CA LYS A 210 -5.97 -2.18 -2.88
C LYS A 210 -5.21 -1.34 -1.89
#